data_AF-A0A0M3BB01-F1
#
_entry.id   AF-A0A0M3BB01-F1
#
_cell.length_a   1.000
_cell.length_b   1.000
_cell.length_c   1.000
_cell.angle_alpha   90.00
_cell.angle_beta   90.00
_cell.angle_gamma   90.00
#
_symmetry.space_group_name_H-M   'P 1'
#
loop_
_entity.id
_entity.type
_entity.pdbx_description
1 polymer ?
#
loop_
_entity_poly.entity_id
_entity_poly.type
_entity_poly.pdbx_seq_one_letter_code
_entity_poly.pdbx_strand_id
1 'polypeptide(L)'
;MAYWLYKSEPSTWSWEQQKAKGAQGEEWTGVRNYQARNNMRAMKLGDKGFFYHSNEGLEIVGIVEVCALSHPDSTAKDDPRWDCVDIRAVCDLPKPVTLKDIKTNPKFEKMSLVTSMRLSVQPVTEEEYFEICRLSGLDNPPRSPD
;
A
#
# COMPACT_ATOMS: atom_id res chain seq x y z
N MET A 1 0.22 0.64 16.25
CA MET A 1 -0.36 0.82 14.90
C MET A 1 0.72 1.05 13.84
N ALA A 2 0.66 0.30 12.73
CA ALA A 2 1.53 0.49 11.56
C ALA A 2 0.69 0.82 10.33
N TYR A 3 1.20 1.68 9.45
CA TYR A 3 0.58 2.03 8.17
C TYR A 3 1.56 1.77 7.03
N TRP A 4 1.01 1.46 5.86
CA TRP A 4 1.77 0.96 4.73
C TRP A 4 1.39 1.64 3.41
N LEU A 5 2.21 1.46 2.39
CA LEU A 5 1.89 1.83 1.01
C LEU A 5 2.33 0.72 0.06
N TYR A 6 1.45 0.38 -0.86
CA TYR A 6 1.63 -0.66 -1.87
C TYR A 6 1.63 -0.02 -3.26
N LYS A 7 2.76 -0.10 -3.96
CA LYS A 7 2.88 0.38 -5.34
C LYS A 7 2.37 -0.70 -6.30
N SER A 8 1.46 -0.32 -7.18
CA SER A 8 0.91 -1.18 -8.22
C SER A 8 0.86 -0.43 -9.55
N GLU A 9 1.31 -1.05 -10.63
CA GLU A 9 1.15 -0.46 -11.96
C GLU A 9 -0.27 -0.76 -12.48
N PRO A 10 -1.08 0.26 -12.81
CA PRO A 10 -2.49 0.04 -13.15
C PRO A 10 -2.70 -0.77 -14.43
N SER A 11 -1.72 -0.80 -15.34
CA SER A 11 -1.73 -1.66 -16.53
C SER A 11 -1.63 -3.15 -16.20
N THR A 12 -1.09 -3.50 -15.02
CA THR A 12 -0.92 -4.88 -14.54
C THR A 12 -1.96 -5.23 -13.48
N TRP A 13 -2.09 -4.37 -12.45
CA TRP A 13 -3.05 -4.53 -11.37
C TRP A 13 -3.59 -3.17 -10.92
N SER A 14 -4.78 -2.84 -11.40
CA SER A 14 -5.47 -1.57 -11.14
C SER A 14 -6.26 -1.59 -9.82
N TRP A 15 -6.64 -0.39 -9.38
CA TRP A 15 -7.49 -0.24 -8.20
C TRP A 15 -8.89 -0.80 -8.41
N GLU A 16 -9.43 -0.72 -9.63
CA GLU A 16 -10.73 -1.32 -9.95
C GLU A 16 -10.68 -2.85 -9.89
N GLN A 17 -9.59 -3.47 -10.35
CA GLN A 17 -9.38 -4.92 -10.16
C GLN A 17 -9.26 -5.29 -8.69
N GLN A 18 -8.54 -4.49 -7.90
CA GLN A 18 -8.42 -4.69 -6.45
C GLN A 18 -9.77 -4.61 -5.74
N LYS A 19 -10.64 -3.66 -6.11
CA LYS A 19 -12.02 -3.58 -5.60
C LYS A 19 -12.87 -4.76 -6.05
N ALA A 20 -12.72 -5.19 -7.29
CA ALA A 20 -13.49 -6.32 -7.85
C ALA A 20 -13.21 -7.66 -7.13
N LYS A 21 -12.03 -7.82 -6.52
CA LYS A 21 -11.72 -8.98 -5.65
C LYS A 21 -12.53 -9.00 -4.36
N GLY A 22 -13.06 -7.85 -3.93
CA GLY A 22 -13.93 -7.74 -2.76
C GLY A 22 -13.31 -8.30 -1.48
N ALA A 23 -14.12 -8.98 -0.67
CA ALA A 23 -13.72 -9.49 0.63
C ALA A 23 -12.65 -10.60 0.57
N GLN A 24 -12.51 -11.26 -0.58
CA GLN A 24 -11.48 -12.29 -0.79
C GLN A 24 -10.08 -11.69 -0.76
N GLY A 25 -9.92 -10.46 -1.25
CA GLY A 25 -8.60 -9.84 -1.38
C GLY A 25 -7.76 -10.40 -2.53
N GLU A 26 -6.51 -9.95 -2.58
CA GLU A 26 -5.52 -10.34 -3.57
C GLU A 26 -4.19 -10.65 -2.89
N GLU A 27 -3.55 -11.73 -3.32
CA GLU A 27 -2.19 -12.09 -2.91
C GLU A 27 -1.17 -11.09 -3.49
N TRP A 28 -0.35 -10.48 -2.63
CA TRP A 28 0.60 -9.44 -3.04
C TRP A 28 1.91 -10.00 -3.61
N THR A 29 1.76 -10.83 -4.65
CA THR A 29 2.84 -11.61 -5.29
C THR A 29 3.88 -10.75 -6.03
N GLY A 30 4.96 -11.40 -6.46
CA GLY A 30 5.94 -10.80 -7.40
C GLY A 30 6.95 -9.86 -6.74
N VAL A 31 6.85 -9.63 -5.42
CA VAL A 31 7.84 -8.85 -4.67
C VAL A 31 9.16 -9.62 -4.62
N ARG A 32 10.20 -9.05 -5.24
CA ARG A 32 11.58 -9.59 -5.24
C ARG A 32 12.59 -8.63 -4.60
N ASN A 33 12.11 -7.80 -3.68
CA ASN A 33 12.92 -6.88 -2.87
C ASN A 33 12.87 -7.31 -1.40
N TYR A 34 14.03 -7.56 -0.79
CA TYR A 34 14.11 -8.04 0.60
C TYR A 34 13.50 -7.09 1.62
N GLN A 35 13.67 -5.77 1.46
CA GLN A 35 13.08 -4.81 2.38
C GLN A 35 11.55 -4.75 2.23
N ALA A 36 11.03 -4.79 1.01
CA ALA A 36 9.59 -4.83 0.76
C ALA A 36 8.95 -6.10 1.36
N ARG A 37 9.61 -7.26 1.18
CA ARG A 37 9.21 -8.52 1.83
C ARG A 37 9.23 -8.38 3.35
N ASN A 38 10.31 -7.84 3.92
CA ASN A 38 10.41 -7.67 5.37
C ASN A 38 9.36 -6.71 5.93
N ASN A 39 8.97 -5.68 5.16
CA ASN A 39 7.85 -4.82 5.52
C ASN A 39 6.54 -5.63 5.58
N MET A 40 6.27 -6.48 4.59
CA MET A 40 5.09 -7.36 4.61
C MET A 40 5.10 -8.35 5.79
N ARG A 41 6.26 -8.91 6.14
CA ARG A 41 6.41 -9.77 7.32
C ARG A 41 6.13 -9.06 8.65
N ALA A 42 6.25 -7.74 8.70
CA ALA A 42 5.98 -6.95 9.89
C ALA A 42 4.51 -6.54 10.04
N MET A 43 3.69 -6.78 9.01
CA MET A 43 2.27 -6.45 9.01
C MET A 43 1.45 -7.36 9.92
N LYS A 44 0.38 -6.80 10.47
CA LYS A 44 -0.67 -7.54 11.19
C LYS A 44 -1.96 -7.55 10.39
N LEU A 45 -2.84 -8.51 10.68
CA LEU A 45 -4.20 -8.53 10.13
C LEU A 45 -4.93 -7.21 10.45
N GLY A 46 -5.55 -6.60 9.45
CA GLY A 46 -6.26 -5.34 9.58
C GLY A 46 -5.39 -4.09 9.50
N ASP A 47 -4.06 -4.21 9.41
CA ASP A 47 -3.19 -3.06 9.14
C ASP A 47 -3.63 -2.37 7.85
N LYS A 48 -3.75 -1.04 7.90
CA LYS A 48 -4.17 -0.21 6.78
C LYS A 48 -2.98 0.23 5.94
N GLY A 49 -3.24 0.45 4.67
CA GLY A 49 -2.27 1.08 3.80
C GLY A 49 -2.86 1.66 2.54
N PHE A 50 -2.05 2.42 1.83
CA PHE A 50 -2.42 3.08 0.59
C PHE A 50 -2.19 2.19 -0.63
N PHE A 51 -3.15 2.18 -1.55
CA PHE A 51 -2.95 1.66 -2.90
C PHE A 51 -2.48 2.80 -3.79
N TYR A 52 -1.23 2.72 -4.26
CA TYR A 52 -0.59 3.74 -5.08
C TYR A 52 -0.41 3.23 -6.51
N HIS A 53 -0.92 3.98 -7.49
CA HIS A 53 -0.63 3.74 -8.90
C HIS A 53 0.78 4.23 -9.22
N SER A 54 1.65 3.30 -9.61
CA SER A 54 3.02 3.57 -10.05
C SER A 54 3.17 3.47 -11.55
N ASN A 55 4.22 4.10 -12.10
CA ASN A 55 4.53 4.23 -13.52
C ASN A 55 3.51 5.11 -14.28
N GLU A 56 2.23 4.76 -14.20
CA GLU A 56 1.09 5.51 -14.74
C GLU A 56 0.19 6.01 -13.60
N GLY A 57 -0.49 7.14 -13.80
CA GLY A 57 -1.29 7.82 -12.77
C GLY A 57 -0.43 8.57 -11.75
N LEU A 58 0.49 7.87 -11.08
CA LEU A 58 1.37 8.41 -10.03
C LEU A 58 0.60 9.06 -8.87
N GLU A 59 -0.37 8.35 -8.34
CA GLU A 59 -1.29 8.85 -7.32
C GLU A 59 -1.76 7.75 -6.35
N ILE A 60 -2.11 8.16 -5.14
CA ILE A 60 -2.79 7.30 -4.18
C ILE A 60 -4.28 7.39 -4.48
N VAL A 61 -4.91 6.24 -4.68
CA VAL A 61 -6.31 6.16 -5.16
C VAL A 61 -7.25 5.51 -4.15
N GLY A 62 -6.73 4.78 -3.18
CA GLY A 62 -7.56 4.05 -2.21
C GLY A 62 -6.79 3.55 -1.00
N ILE A 63 -7.56 3.02 -0.06
CA ILE A 63 -7.07 2.38 1.17
C ILE A 63 -7.39 0.90 1.10
N VAL A 64 -6.40 0.09 1.47
CA VAL A 64 -6.47 -1.36 1.61
C VAL A 64 -6.25 -1.75 3.07
N GLU A 65 -6.57 -2.99 3.39
CA GLU A 65 -6.15 -3.64 4.63
C GLU A 65 -5.55 -5.02 4.37
N VAL A 66 -4.69 -5.45 5.28
CA VAL A 66 -4.12 -6.80 5.28
C VAL A 66 -5.18 -7.80 5.72
N CYS A 67 -5.47 -8.80 4.87
CA CYS A 67 -6.45 -9.85 5.14
C CYS A 67 -5.84 -11.26 5.28
N ALA A 68 -4.57 -11.46 4.91
CA ALA A 68 -3.79 -12.64 5.28
C ALA A 68 -2.38 -12.21 5.71
N LEU A 69 -1.82 -12.88 6.72
CA LEU A 69 -0.43 -12.67 7.15
C LEU A 69 0.55 -13.23 6.11
N SER A 70 1.81 -12.83 6.22
CA SER A 70 2.87 -13.28 5.33
C SER A 70 2.91 -14.81 5.21
N HIS A 71 2.79 -15.29 3.96
CA HIS A 71 2.86 -16.69 3.57
C HIS A 71 3.66 -16.83 2.27
N PRO A 72 4.12 -18.04 1.90
CA PRO A 72 4.90 -18.24 0.66
C PRO A 72 4.19 -17.64 -0.56
N ASP A 73 4.94 -16.92 -1.39
CA ASP A 73 4.44 -16.31 -2.63
C ASP A 73 4.20 -17.40 -3.69
N SER A 74 2.96 -17.53 -4.15
CA SER A 74 2.55 -18.56 -5.11
C SER A 74 3.28 -18.48 -6.46
N THR A 75 3.83 -17.31 -6.81
CA THR A 75 4.61 -17.07 -8.04
C THR A 75 6.11 -17.33 -7.87
N ALA A 76 6.57 -17.63 -6.65
CA ALA A 76 7.99 -17.81 -6.35
C ALA A 76 8.54 -19.20 -6.69
N LYS A 77 7.74 -20.11 -7.27
CA LYS A 77 8.15 -21.47 -7.66
C LYS A 77 8.83 -22.22 -6.50
N ASP A 78 8.18 -22.21 -5.34
CA ASP A 78 8.65 -22.84 -4.09
C ASP A 78 9.95 -22.27 -3.50
N ASP A 79 10.41 -21.09 -3.93
CA ASP A 79 11.55 -20.42 -3.30
C ASP A 79 11.14 -19.87 -1.91
N PRO A 80 11.63 -20.47 -0.80
CA PRO A 80 11.18 -20.14 0.56
C PRO A 80 11.65 -18.75 1.02
N ARG A 81 12.46 -18.05 0.21
CA ARG A 81 12.88 -16.68 0.49
C ARG A 81 11.78 -15.66 0.21
N TRP A 82 10.76 -16.01 -0.57
CA TRP A 82 9.73 -15.07 -1.03
C TRP A 82 8.37 -15.43 -0.45
N ASP A 83 7.82 -14.45 0.24
CA ASP A 83 6.54 -14.51 0.91
C ASP A 83 5.88 -13.13 0.81
N CYS A 84 4.56 -13.12 0.87
CA CYS A 84 3.74 -11.92 0.78
C CYS A 84 2.49 -12.07 1.65
N VAL A 85 1.84 -10.94 1.89
CA VAL A 85 0.51 -10.87 2.53
C VAL A 85 -0.57 -10.89 1.45
N ASP A 86 -1.82 -11.06 1.88
CA ASP A 86 -2.98 -10.71 1.06
C ASP A 86 -3.56 -9.37 1.52
N ILE A 87 -4.00 -8.56 0.56
CA ILE A 87 -4.66 -7.28 0.84
C ILE A 87 -6.04 -7.21 0.18
N ARG A 88 -6.96 -6.49 0.81
CA ARG A 88 -8.29 -6.20 0.23
C ARG A 88 -8.63 -4.72 0.31
N ALA A 89 -9.46 -4.27 -0.63
CA ALA A 89 -9.93 -2.90 -0.66
C ALA A 89 -10.79 -2.57 0.58
N VAL A 90 -10.60 -1.37 1.14
CA VAL A 90 -11.43 -0.82 2.23
C VAL A 90 -12.31 0.29 1.70
N CYS A 91 -11.71 1.33 1.11
CA CYS A 91 -12.45 2.44 0.52
C CYS A 91 -11.60 3.17 -0.54
N ASP A 92 -12.28 3.84 -1.47
CA ASP A 92 -11.65 4.83 -2.34
C ASP A 92 -11.15 6.02 -1.50
N LEU A 93 -10.12 6.72 -1.99
CA LEU A 93 -9.87 8.09 -1.54
C LEU A 93 -10.87 9.03 -2.23
N PRO A 94 -11.56 9.94 -1.50
CA PRO A 94 -12.55 10.82 -2.13
C PRO A 94 -11.96 11.67 -3.25
N LYS A 95 -10.70 12.09 -3.07
CA LYS A 95 -9.87 12.68 -4.11
C LYS A 95 -8.51 11.98 -4.14
N PRO A 96 -8.07 11.42 -5.29
CA PRO A 96 -6.72 10.89 -5.42
C PRO A 96 -5.66 11.93 -5.06
N VAL A 97 -4.60 11.47 -4.38
CA VAL A 97 -3.49 12.34 -3.95
C VAL A 97 -2.27 12.04 -4.81
N THR A 98 -1.88 13.00 -5.64
CA THR A 98 -0.82 12.79 -6.63
C THR A 98 0.57 12.82 -5.99
N LEU A 99 1.54 12.12 -6.60
CA LEU A 99 2.94 12.20 -6.21
C LEU A 99 3.47 13.63 -6.26
N LYS A 100 2.94 14.47 -7.16
CA LYS A 100 3.27 15.89 -7.24
C LYS A 100 2.85 16.62 -5.97
N ASP A 101 1.60 16.46 -5.54
CA ASP A 101 1.09 17.07 -4.32
C ASP A 101 1.91 16.64 -3.11
N ILE A 102 2.24 15.34 -3.03
CA ILE A 102 3.07 14.76 -1.97
C ILE A 102 4.46 15.39 -1.96
N LYS A 103 5.14 15.47 -3.13
CA LYS A 103 6.48 16.07 -3.22
C LYS A 103 6.52 17.57 -2.90
N THR A 104 5.43 18.29 -3.10
CA THR A 104 5.36 19.74 -2.81
C THR A 104 4.99 20.07 -1.37
N ASN A 105 4.56 19.08 -0.59
CA ASN A 105 4.18 19.29 0.81
C ASN A 105 5.37 18.93 1.73
N PRO A 106 5.93 19.88 2.50
CA PRO A 106 7.10 19.66 3.34
C PRO A 106 6.89 18.59 4.42
N LYS A 107 5.63 18.28 4.78
CA LYS A 107 5.31 17.21 5.73
C LYS A 107 5.72 15.82 5.23
N PHE A 108 5.89 15.63 3.92
CA PHE A 108 6.25 14.34 3.32
C PHE A 108 7.71 14.24 2.87
N GLU A 109 8.57 15.19 3.24
CA GLU A 109 9.99 15.19 2.84
C GLU A 109 10.72 13.88 3.20
N LYS A 110 10.29 13.23 4.29
CA LYS A 110 10.87 11.97 4.78
C LYS A 110 10.08 10.73 4.36
N MET A 111 8.92 10.90 3.73
CA MET A 111 8.04 9.79 3.37
C MET A 111 8.77 8.84 2.43
N SER A 112 8.62 7.53 2.67
CA SER A 112 9.29 6.50 1.86
C SER A 112 8.92 6.60 0.37
N LEU A 113 7.72 7.08 0.05
CA LEU A 113 7.29 7.32 -1.34
C LEU A 113 8.17 8.34 -2.06
N VAL A 114 8.67 9.35 -1.34
CA VAL A 114 9.52 10.42 -1.86
C VAL A 114 11.01 10.03 -1.83
N THR A 115 11.42 9.28 -0.81
CA THR A 115 12.85 8.98 -0.56
C THR A 115 13.32 7.65 -1.16
N SER A 116 12.41 6.70 -1.40
CA SER A 116 12.74 5.31 -1.79
C SER A 116 12.21 4.96 -3.18
N MET A 117 13.10 5.02 -4.18
CA MET A 117 12.73 4.82 -5.59
C MET A 117 12.39 3.37 -5.95
N ARG A 118 13.05 2.39 -5.30
CA ARG A 118 12.95 0.95 -5.66
C ARG A 118 12.14 0.11 -4.67
N LEU A 119 11.56 0.74 -3.66
CA LEU A 119 10.80 0.04 -2.62
C LEU A 119 9.31 0.06 -3.00
N SER A 120 8.74 -1.12 -3.27
CA SER A 120 7.35 -1.29 -3.72
C SER A 120 6.33 -1.42 -2.58
N VAL A 121 6.76 -1.94 -1.43
CA VAL A 121 5.97 -1.98 -0.19
C VAL A 121 6.71 -1.15 0.85
N GLN A 122 6.07 -0.09 1.33
CA GLN A 122 6.74 0.97 2.08
C GLN A 122 6.07 1.20 3.44
N PRO A 123 6.83 1.53 4.49
CA PRO A 123 6.23 2.05 5.71
C PRO A 123 5.70 3.47 5.48
N VAL A 124 4.63 3.80 6.19
CA VAL A 124 4.03 5.14 6.26
C VAL A 124 3.86 5.48 7.73
N THR A 125 4.30 6.66 8.16
CA THR A 125 4.06 7.07 9.55
C THR A 125 2.59 7.41 9.76
N GLU A 126 2.15 7.41 11.00
CA GLU A 126 0.76 7.77 11.32
C GLU A 126 0.42 9.21 10.87
N GLU A 127 1.36 10.15 11.06
CA GLU A 127 1.21 11.53 10.63
C GLU A 127 1.11 11.65 9.10
N GLU A 128 1.92 10.87 8.38
CA GLU A 128 1.88 10.83 6.91
C GLU A 128 0.55 10.24 6.41
N TYR A 129 0.07 9.17 7.05
CA TYR A 129 -1.20 8.54 6.72
C TYR A 129 -2.37 9.51 6.90
N PHE A 130 -2.47 10.16 8.05
CA PHE A 130 -3.54 11.11 8.31
C PHE A 130 -3.46 12.36 7.45
N GLU A 131 -2.26 12.86 7.13
CA GLU A 131 -2.13 14.01 6.23
C GLU A 131 -2.56 13.67 4.80
N ILE A 132 -2.22 12.48 4.28
CA ILE A 132 -2.72 12.03 2.96
C ILE A 132 -4.26 11.92 2.98
N CYS A 133 -4.82 11.31 4.02
CA CYS A 133 -6.28 11.20 4.16
C CYS A 133 -6.94 12.59 4.19
N ARG A 134 -6.38 13.54 4.95
CA ARG A 134 -6.85 14.93 5.00
C ARG A 134 -6.79 15.62 3.64
N LEU A 135 -5.68 15.47 2.90
CA LEU A 135 -5.53 16.04 1.54
C LEU A 135 -6.52 15.43 0.55
N SER A 136 -6.91 14.17 0.75
CA SER A 136 -7.92 13.49 -0.04
C SER A 136 -9.36 13.88 0.31
N GLY A 137 -9.58 14.60 1.42
CA GLY A 137 -10.91 14.94 1.93
C GLY A 137 -11.55 13.84 2.80
N LEU A 138 -10.77 12.95 3.39
CA LEU A 138 -11.22 11.86 4.25
C LEU A 138 -10.93 12.20 5.73
N ASP A 139 -11.91 12.80 6.41
CA ASP A 139 -11.75 13.32 7.78
C ASP A 139 -11.63 12.23 8.86
N ASN A 140 -12.28 11.08 8.65
CA ASN A 140 -12.26 9.94 9.57
C ASN A 140 -11.79 8.67 8.85
N PRO A 141 -10.49 8.56 8.53
CA PRO A 141 -10.00 7.42 7.75
C PRO A 141 -10.00 6.13 8.57
N PRO A 142 -10.09 4.96 7.91
CA PRO A 142 -9.87 3.66 8.54
C PRO A 142 -8.55 3.63 9.30
N ARG A 143 -8.53 2.94 10.44
CA ARG A 143 -7.34 2.84 11.30
C ARG A 143 -6.83 1.40 11.39
N SER A 144 -5.51 1.24 11.47
CA SER A 144 -4.89 -0.06 11.80
C SER A 144 -5.26 -0.47 13.23
N PRO A 145 -5.21 -1.76 13.59
CA PRO A 145 -5.32 -2.16 14.99
C PRO A 145 -4.12 -1.68 15.81
N ASP A 146 -4.31 -1.60 17.12
CA ASP A 146 -3.27 -1.18 18.07
C ASP A 146 -2.02 -2.09 18.05
#